data_AF-A0A6L6ZTB6-F1
#
_entry.id   AF-A0A6L6ZTB6-F1
#
_cell.length_a   1.000
_cell.length_b   1.000
_cell.length_c   1.000
_cell.angle_alpha   90.00
_cell.angle_beta   90.00
_cell.angle_gamma   90.00
#
_symmetry.space_group_name_H-M   'P 1'
#
loop_
_entity.id
_entity.type
_entity.pdbx_description
1 polymer ?
#
loop_
_entity_poly.entity_id
_entity_poly.type
_entity_poly.pdbx_seq_one_letter_code
_entity_poly.pdbx_strand_id
1 'polypeptide(L)'
;MINEEVFSRLIAPVIRGVRLLIGRGVLTGIRDELKMQNVQLTGMEGETFDDVERPQQYGQISVPLPGAELFFACPGGQRDQAVVLVVDDRRYRPSGLTSGDSGLYHYEGHRIRLTKDGRIIITCRTLEIFADERVTVDTPEAVFTGDVIVEKNLHVKGNLAIDGTGMSKGTFTMSEAEIAGITYSGHVHHDNGEGSKTGVPENG
;
A
#
# COMPACT_ATOMS: atom_id res chain seq x y z
N MET A 1 35.45 -16.03 -54.29
CA MET A 1 34.79 -15.10 -53.35
C MET A 1 33.31 -15.38 -53.40
N ILE A 2 32.65 -15.57 -52.25
CA ILE A 2 31.19 -15.66 -52.20
C ILE A 2 30.63 -14.33 -52.72
N ASN A 3 29.71 -14.38 -53.68
CA ASN A 3 29.01 -13.19 -54.18
C ASN A 3 28.21 -12.56 -53.02
N GLU A 4 28.35 -11.25 -52.83
CA GLU A 4 27.70 -10.47 -51.77
C GLU A 4 26.17 -10.63 -51.79
N GLU A 5 25.58 -10.78 -52.97
CA GLU A 5 24.14 -11.01 -53.16
C GLU A 5 23.71 -12.41 -52.69
N VAL A 6 24.55 -13.42 -52.90
CA VAL A 6 24.31 -14.81 -52.43
C VAL A 6 24.45 -14.88 -50.90
N PHE A 7 25.44 -14.19 -50.34
CA PHE A 7 25.63 -14.12 -48.89
C PHE A 7 24.44 -13.43 -48.20
N SER A 8 23.96 -12.30 -48.75
CA SER A 8 22.78 -11.59 -48.25
C SER A 8 21.53 -12.48 -48.23
N ARG A 9 21.28 -13.24 -49.30
CA ARG A 9 20.15 -14.20 -49.36
C ARG A 9 20.26 -15.31 -48.32
N LEU A 10 21.45 -15.83 -48.07
CA LEU A 10 21.68 -16.89 -47.09
C LEU A 10 21.48 -16.43 -45.65
N ILE A 11 21.84 -15.17 -45.33
CA ILE A 11 21.72 -14.64 -43.97
C ILE A 11 20.39 -13.92 -43.70
N ALA A 12 19.62 -13.58 -44.74
CA ALA A 12 18.35 -12.87 -44.61
C ALA A 12 17.36 -13.49 -43.60
N PRO A 13 17.17 -14.82 -43.52
CA PRO A 13 16.28 -15.43 -42.51
C PRO A 13 16.75 -15.18 -41.08
N VAL A 14 18.07 -15.23 -40.85
CA VAL A 14 18.69 -14.98 -39.54
C VAL A 14 18.53 -13.51 -39.16
N ILE A 15 18.83 -12.59 -40.07
CA ILE A 15 18.65 -11.15 -39.85
C ILE A 15 17.18 -10.83 -39.54
N ARG A 16 16.24 -11.42 -40.28
CA ARG A 16 14.81 -11.25 -40.02
C ARG A 16 14.42 -11.79 -38.65
N GLY A 17 14.87 -12.99 -38.28
CA GLY A 17 14.64 -13.57 -36.96
C GLY A 17 15.13 -12.66 -35.85
N VAL A 18 16.38 -12.18 -35.95
CA VAL A 18 16.98 -11.24 -34.98
C VAL A 18 16.17 -9.95 -34.87
N ARG A 19 15.70 -9.38 -36.00
CA ARG A 19 14.87 -8.16 -36.00
C ARG A 19 13.51 -8.35 -35.31
N LEU A 20 12.98 -9.57 -35.33
CA LEU A 20 11.67 -9.89 -34.74
C LEU A 20 11.74 -10.32 -33.27
N LEU A 21 12.95 -10.54 -32.72
CA LEU A 21 13.14 -11.06 -31.36
C LEU A 21 12.53 -10.19 -30.27
N ILE A 22 12.59 -8.86 -30.41
CA ILE A 22 12.10 -7.91 -29.40
C ILE A 22 11.20 -6.90 -30.08
N GLY A 23 10.03 -6.68 -29.49
CA GLY A 23 9.05 -5.70 -29.95
C GLY A 23 8.69 -4.70 -28.87
N ARG A 24 8.14 -3.57 -29.32
CA ARG A 24 7.40 -2.62 -28.50
C ARG A 24 5.95 -2.62 -28.95
N GLY A 25 5.04 -2.40 -28.02
CA GLY A 25 3.63 -2.35 -28.33
C GLY A 25 2.85 -1.57 -27.30
N VAL A 26 1.55 -1.47 -27.56
CA VAL A 26 0.56 -0.88 -26.67
C VAL A 26 -0.44 -1.97 -26.32
N LEU A 27 -0.72 -2.10 -25.04
CA LEU A 27 -1.68 -3.05 -24.52
C LEU A 27 -3.09 -2.61 -24.92
N THR A 28 -3.88 -3.54 -25.47
CA THR A 28 -5.27 -3.28 -25.89
C THR A 28 -6.30 -4.01 -25.04
N GLY A 29 -5.92 -5.11 -24.37
CA GLY A 29 -6.80 -5.90 -23.51
C GLY A 29 -6.04 -6.78 -22.53
N ILE A 30 -6.70 -7.18 -21.44
CA ILE A 30 -6.14 -8.03 -20.37
C ILE A 30 -7.16 -9.10 -20.01
N ARG A 31 -6.68 -10.33 -19.80
CA ARG A 31 -7.41 -11.44 -19.19
C ARG A 31 -6.71 -11.82 -17.88
N ASP A 32 -7.33 -11.48 -16.75
CA ASP A 32 -6.76 -11.64 -15.40
C ASP A 32 -7.36 -12.81 -14.60
N GLU A 33 -8.29 -13.57 -15.18
CA GLU A 33 -8.88 -14.72 -14.50
C GLU A 33 -7.99 -15.98 -14.53
N LEU A 34 -6.91 -15.95 -15.33
CA LEU A 34 -5.98 -17.05 -15.51
C LEU A 34 -4.85 -17.03 -14.46
N LYS A 35 -4.25 -18.19 -14.17
CA LYS A 35 -3.09 -18.29 -13.26
C LYS A 35 -1.88 -17.47 -13.71
N MET A 36 -1.67 -17.41 -15.03
CA MET A 36 -0.76 -16.47 -15.67
C MET A 36 -1.63 -15.53 -16.50
N GLN A 37 -1.43 -14.23 -16.34
CA GLN A 37 -2.19 -13.25 -17.11
C GLN A 37 -1.87 -13.37 -18.60
N ASN A 38 -2.90 -13.27 -19.43
CA ASN A 38 -2.76 -13.13 -20.86
C ASN A 38 -3.23 -11.72 -21.29
N VAL A 39 -2.61 -11.18 -22.32
CA VAL A 39 -2.91 -9.83 -22.82
C VAL A 39 -3.07 -9.80 -24.32
N GLN A 40 -3.79 -8.78 -24.78
CA GLN A 40 -3.82 -8.37 -26.18
C GLN A 40 -2.96 -7.13 -26.35
N LEU A 41 -2.21 -7.07 -27.45
CA LEU A 41 -1.36 -5.92 -27.73
C LEU A 41 -1.31 -5.61 -29.22
N THR A 42 -1.11 -4.33 -29.54
CA THR A 42 -0.75 -3.88 -30.87
C THR A 42 0.73 -3.55 -30.91
N GLY A 43 1.49 -4.25 -31.75
CA GLY A 43 2.89 -4.00 -32.05
C GLY A 43 3.09 -2.86 -33.04
N MET A 44 4.29 -2.78 -33.61
CA MET A 44 4.60 -1.83 -34.67
C MET A 44 3.86 -2.18 -35.97
N GLU A 45 3.62 -1.18 -36.81
CA GLU A 45 2.91 -1.34 -38.11
C GLU A 45 1.50 -1.96 -38.01
N GLY A 46 0.87 -1.88 -36.84
CA GLY A 46 -0.50 -2.36 -36.63
C GLY A 46 -0.63 -3.87 -36.42
N GLU A 47 0.47 -4.58 -36.21
CA GLU A 47 0.45 -6.00 -35.87
C GLU A 47 -0.33 -6.23 -34.58
N THR A 48 -1.24 -7.21 -34.56
CA THR A 48 -2.04 -7.55 -33.39
C THR A 48 -1.61 -8.90 -32.86
N PHE A 49 -1.46 -9.00 -31.55
CA PHE A 49 -1.25 -10.26 -30.85
C PHE A 49 -2.39 -10.48 -29.87
N ASP A 50 -2.85 -11.71 -29.83
CA ASP A 50 -3.86 -12.17 -28.90
C ASP A 50 -3.27 -13.27 -28.01
N ASP A 51 -3.84 -13.41 -26.82
CA ASP A 51 -3.50 -14.44 -25.85
C ASP A 51 -2.01 -14.51 -25.47
N VAL A 52 -1.33 -13.35 -25.43
CA VAL A 52 0.10 -13.26 -25.13
C VAL A 52 0.32 -13.36 -23.63
N GLU A 53 1.16 -14.30 -23.19
CA GLU A 53 1.48 -14.45 -21.78
C GLU A 53 2.21 -13.21 -21.22
N ARG A 54 1.77 -12.76 -20.05
CA ARG A 54 2.37 -11.68 -19.26
C ARG A 54 2.78 -12.23 -17.88
N PRO A 55 4.01 -12.75 -17.76
CA PRO A 55 4.61 -13.06 -16.48
C PRO A 55 4.69 -11.81 -15.58
N GLN A 56 4.45 -11.98 -14.29
CA GLN A 56 4.63 -10.94 -13.27
C GLN A 56 5.76 -11.32 -12.31
N GLN A 57 6.37 -10.32 -11.68
CA GLN A 57 7.35 -10.56 -10.64
C GLN A 57 6.66 -11.21 -9.42
N TYR A 58 7.31 -12.20 -8.81
CA TYR A 58 6.78 -12.83 -7.61
C TYR A 58 6.58 -11.82 -6.47
N GLY A 59 5.44 -11.91 -5.79
CA GLY A 59 5.04 -10.95 -4.74
C GLY A 59 4.46 -9.65 -5.28
N GLN A 60 4.36 -9.48 -6.60
CA GLN A 60 3.63 -8.38 -7.23
C GLN A 60 2.33 -8.88 -7.84
N ILE A 61 1.26 -8.10 -7.67
CA ILE A 61 -0.04 -8.33 -8.31
C ILE A 61 -0.40 -7.01 -8.99
N SER A 62 -0.69 -7.06 -10.29
CA SER A 62 -1.00 -5.85 -11.06
C SER A 62 -1.84 -6.16 -12.30
N VAL A 63 -2.82 -5.30 -12.56
CA VAL A 63 -3.62 -5.32 -13.80
C VAL A 63 -3.42 -3.98 -14.50
N PRO A 64 -2.58 -3.90 -15.55
CA PRO A 64 -2.36 -2.66 -16.26
C PRO A 64 -3.62 -2.22 -17.01
N LEU A 65 -3.76 -0.93 -17.27
CA LEU A 65 -4.86 -0.40 -18.07
C LEU A 65 -4.57 -0.56 -19.57
N PRO A 66 -5.60 -0.74 -20.42
CA PRO A 66 -5.44 -0.54 -21.85
C PRO A 66 -4.83 0.83 -22.17
N GLY A 67 -3.96 0.85 -23.18
CA GLY A 67 -3.11 2.00 -23.51
C GLY A 67 -1.77 2.03 -22.78
N ALA A 68 -1.51 1.11 -21.83
CA ALA A 68 -0.18 0.94 -21.25
C ALA A 68 0.82 0.45 -22.30
N GLU A 69 2.07 0.84 -22.15
CA GLU A 69 3.14 0.52 -23.08
C GLU A 69 3.88 -0.73 -22.61
N LEU A 70 4.34 -1.53 -23.55
CA LEU A 70 5.03 -2.76 -23.22
C LEU A 70 6.22 -3.04 -24.15
N PHE A 71 7.10 -3.89 -23.64
CA PHE A 71 8.09 -4.59 -24.44
C PHE A 71 7.81 -6.09 -24.36
N PHE A 72 7.98 -6.78 -25.47
CA PHE A 72 7.75 -8.21 -25.57
C PHE A 72 8.89 -8.88 -26.34
N ALA A 73 9.11 -10.16 -26.07
CA ALA A 73 10.02 -11.01 -26.81
C ALA A 73 9.25 -12.00 -27.68
N CYS A 74 9.85 -12.40 -28.78
CA CYS A 74 9.40 -13.46 -29.67
C CYS A 74 10.54 -14.48 -29.80
N PRO A 75 10.61 -15.52 -28.95
CA PRO A 75 11.66 -16.53 -29.00
C PRO A 75 11.85 -17.09 -30.42
N GLY A 76 13.10 -17.14 -30.89
CA GLY A 76 13.40 -17.57 -32.25
C GLY A 76 12.86 -16.67 -33.37
N GLY A 77 12.36 -15.48 -33.05
CA GLY A 77 11.71 -14.56 -33.99
C GLY A 77 10.28 -14.98 -34.35
N GLN A 78 9.68 -15.91 -33.60
CA GLN A 78 8.34 -16.45 -33.83
C GLN A 78 7.29 -15.56 -33.15
N ARG A 79 6.49 -14.85 -33.94
CA ARG A 79 5.54 -13.83 -33.45
C ARG A 79 4.35 -14.45 -32.72
N ASP A 80 4.00 -15.68 -33.05
CA ASP A 80 2.98 -16.51 -32.38
C ASP A 80 3.40 -17.02 -30.99
N GLN A 81 4.69 -16.93 -30.65
CA GLN A 81 5.23 -17.29 -29.33
C GLN A 81 5.62 -16.05 -28.51
N ALA A 82 4.94 -14.92 -28.74
CA ALA A 82 5.24 -13.70 -28.02
C ALA A 82 5.06 -13.87 -26.50
N VAL A 83 5.91 -13.20 -25.73
CA VAL A 83 5.79 -13.09 -24.26
C VAL A 83 6.10 -11.66 -23.84
N VAL A 84 5.26 -11.09 -22.98
CA VAL A 84 5.47 -9.74 -22.46
C VAL A 84 6.57 -9.76 -21.40
N LEU A 85 7.52 -8.83 -21.51
CA LEU A 85 8.65 -8.72 -20.57
C LEU A 85 8.41 -7.65 -19.51
N VAL A 86 7.84 -6.51 -19.92
CA VAL A 86 7.57 -5.37 -19.04
C VAL A 86 6.37 -4.60 -19.57
N VAL A 87 5.57 -4.08 -18.65
CA VAL A 87 4.46 -3.17 -18.92
C VAL A 87 4.64 -1.95 -18.03
N ASP A 88 4.53 -0.75 -18.59
CA ASP A 88 4.55 0.50 -17.85
C ASP A 88 3.51 1.48 -18.43
N ASP A 89 2.99 2.37 -17.61
CA ASP A 89 1.99 3.35 -18.03
C ASP A 89 2.49 4.77 -17.73
N ARG A 90 3.10 5.39 -18.74
CA ARG A 90 3.66 6.75 -18.64
C ARG A 90 2.62 7.81 -18.26
N ARG A 91 1.31 7.53 -18.46
CA ARG A 91 0.23 8.47 -18.09
C ARG A 91 0.16 8.68 -16.58
N TYR A 92 0.53 7.66 -15.81
CA TYR A 92 0.37 7.64 -14.36
C TYR A 92 1.69 7.44 -13.59
N ARG A 93 2.78 7.13 -14.27
CA ARG A 93 4.10 6.97 -13.67
C ARG A 93 4.48 8.21 -12.83
N PRO A 94 4.74 8.06 -11.52
CA PRO A 94 5.28 9.14 -10.70
C PRO A 94 6.62 9.65 -11.25
N SER A 95 6.76 10.98 -11.35
CA SER A 95 7.99 11.63 -11.82
C SER A 95 8.56 12.58 -10.74
N GLY A 96 9.80 13.05 -10.95
CA GLY A 96 10.46 13.98 -10.04
C GLY A 96 10.83 13.40 -8.66
N LEU A 97 11.02 12.08 -8.57
CA LEU A 97 11.44 11.41 -7.33
C LEU A 97 12.95 11.60 -7.08
N THR A 98 13.35 11.51 -5.81
CA THR A 98 14.76 11.56 -5.43
C THR A 98 15.44 10.27 -5.89
N SER A 99 16.70 10.37 -6.36
CA SER A 99 17.47 9.17 -6.70
C SER A 99 17.58 8.23 -5.49
N GLY A 100 17.26 6.96 -5.69
CA GLY A 100 17.19 5.94 -4.64
C GLY A 100 15.80 5.71 -4.04
N ASP A 101 14.85 6.63 -4.23
CA ASP A 101 13.45 6.40 -3.81
C ASP A 101 12.85 5.25 -4.63
N SER A 102 12.05 4.40 -3.97
CA SER A 102 11.32 3.30 -4.62
C SER A 102 9.91 3.17 -4.06
N GLY A 103 9.04 2.43 -4.74
CA GLY A 103 7.68 2.26 -4.24
C GLY A 103 6.72 1.61 -5.23
N LEU A 104 5.48 1.46 -4.77
CA LEU A 104 4.33 1.01 -5.55
C LEU A 104 3.35 2.18 -5.69
N TYR A 105 2.72 2.30 -6.85
CA TYR A 105 1.75 3.34 -7.14
C TYR A 105 0.53 2.78 -7.86
N HIS A 106 -0.60 3.47 -7.70
CA HIS A 106 -1.83 3.22 -8.44
C HIS A 106 -2.11 4.35 -9.42
N TYR A 107 -2.88 4.08 -10.48
CA TYR A 107 -3.18 5.07 -11.52
C TYR A 107 -3.98 6.28 -10.98
N GLU A 108 -4.72 6.10 -9.90
CA GLU A 108 -5.44 7.17 -9.18
C GLU A 108 -4.55 8.00 -8.24
N GLY A 109 -3.24 7.74 -8.19
CA GLY A 109 -2.25 8.57 -7.50
C GLY A 109 -1.93 8.19 -6.05
N HIS A 110 -2.62 7.20 -5.47
CA HIS A 110 -2.23 6.64 -4.17
C HIS A 110 -1.01 5.72 -4.31
N ARG A 111 -0.19 5.62 -3.26
CA ARG A 111 1.14 4.99 -3.32
C ARG A 111 1.73 4.64 -1.97
N ILE A 112 2.67 3.69 -1.99
CA ILE A 112 3.58 3.37 -0.89
C ILE A 112 5.00 3.69 -1.38
N ARG A 113 5.74 4.52 -0.63
CA ARG A 113 7.10 4.93 -1.00
C ARG A 113 8.10 4.61 0.11
N LEU A 114 9.24 4.05 -0.28
CA LEU A 114 10.46 3.95 0.51
C LEU A 114 11.37 5.11 0.09
N THR A 115 11.72 5.97 1.04
CA THR A 115 12.55 7.15 0.79
C THR A 115 13.79 7.14 1.68
N LYS A 116 14.70 8.11 1.45
CA LYS A 116 15.84 8.36 2.34
C LYS A 116 15.43 8.46 3.83
N ASP A 117 16.41 8.29 4.71
CA ASP A 117 16.26 8.36 6.16
C ASP A 117 15.36 7.26 6.75
N GLY A 118 15.25 6.12 6.07
CA GLY A 118 14.52 4.94 6.56
C GLY A 118 13.00 5.12 6.60
N ARG A 119 12.45 5.99 5.75
CA ARG A 119 11.04 6.39 5.80
C ARG A 119 10.17 5.59 4.85
N ILE A 120 9.03 5.13 5.35
CA ILE A 120 7.93 4.59 4.55
C ILE A 120 6.79 5.60 4.59
N ILE A 121 6.28 5.99 3.41
CA ILE A 121 5.16 6.93 3.27
C ILE A 121 4.04 6.24 2.51
N ILE A 122 2.90 6.04 3.19
CA ILE A 122 1.65 5.58 2.60
C ILE A 122 0.78 6.80 2.32
N THR A 123 0.38 7.00 1.07
CA THR A 123 -0.50 8.10 0.65
C THR A 123 -1.73 7.49 0.00
N CYS A 124 -2.90 7.65 0.61
CA CYS A 124 -4.16 7.09 0.15
C CYS A 124 -5.36 7.88 0.70
N ARG A 125 -6.56 7.63 0.16
CA ARG A 125 -7.81 8.20 0.68
C ARG A 125 -8.30 7.47 1.94
N THR A 126 -8.22 6.15 1.91
CA THR A 126 -8.63 5.24 3.01
C THR A 126 -7.53 4.20 3.18
N LEU A 127 -7.15 3.90 4.43
CA LEU A 127 -6.22 2.83 4.78
C LEU A 127 -6.96 1.81 5.65
N GLU A 128 -7.04 0.58 5.17
CA GLU A 128 -7.66 -0.54 5.88
C GLU A 128 -6.59 -1.59 6.20
N ILE A 129 -6.60 -2.12 7.43
CA ILE A 129 -5.63 -3.11 7.90
C ILE A 129 -6.42 -4.30 8.46
N PHE A 130 -6.35 -5.43 7.76
CA PHE A 130 -6.98 -6.68 8.17
C PHE A 130 -5.88 -7.66 8.60
N ALA A 131 -5.87 -8.01 9.88
CA ALA A 131 -4.91 -8.95 10.45
C ALA A 131 -5.65 -9.97 11.32
N ASP A 132 -5.41 -11.26 11.09
CA ASP A 132 -6.14 -12.35 11.75
C ASP A 132 -5.78 -12.50 13.24
N GLU A 133 -4.53 -12.19 13.60
CA GLU A 133 -4.03 -12.37 14.96
C GLU A 133 -3.86 -11.04 15.71
N ARG A 134 -3.04 -10.13 15.17
CA ARG A 134 -2.65 -8.89 15.86
C ARG A 134 -2.00 -7.88 14.93
N VAL A 135 -2.19 -6.60 15.24
CA VAL A 135 -1.32 -5.50 14.78
C VAL A 135 -0.48 -5.03 15.97
N THR A 136 0.85 -5.02 15.81
CA THR A 136 1.79 -4.50 16.83
C THR A 136 2.46 -3.25 16.31
N VAL A 137 2.44 -2.17 17.09
CA VAL A 137 3.12 -0.90 16.78
C VAL A 137 4.18 -0.67 17.86
N ASP A 138 5.41 -1.12 17.59
CA ASP A 138 6.55 -1.00 18.50
C ASP A 138 7.40 0.21 18.10
N THR A 139 7.18 1.32 18.79
CA THR A 139 7.80 2.62 18.55
C THR A 139 7.84 3.41 19.86
N PRO A 140 8.82 4.30 20.09
CA PRO A 140 8.81 5.18 21.24
C PRO A 140 7.56 6.06 21.34
N GLU A 141 6.98 6.46 20.20
CA GLU A 141 5.80 7.32 20.14
C GLU A 141 4.93 6.99 18.92
N ALA A 142 3.61 7.01 19.12
CA ALA A 142 2.60 6.90 18.07
C ALA A 142 1.62 8.07 18.19
N VAL A 143 1.50 8.87 17.12
CA VAL A 143 0.67 10.09 17.10
C VAL A 143 -0.51 9.91 16.15
N PHE A 144 -1.73 10.14 16.66
CA PHE A 144 -2.96 10.17 15.87
C PHE A 144 -3.50 11.61 15.89
N THR A 145 -3.54 12.26 14.73
CA THR A 145 -3.90 13.68 14.62
C THR A 145 -5.40 13.94 14.51
N GLY A 146 -6.20 12.88 14.43
CA GLY A 146 -7.66 12.93 14.39
C GLY A 146 -8.26 11.99 15.44
N ASP A 147 -9.56 11.75 15.32
CA ASP A 147 -10.28 10.89 16.27
C ASP A 147 -9.81 9.44 16.20
N VAL A 148 -9.75 8.80 17.37
CA VAL A 148 -9.47 7.36 17.51
C VAL A 148 -10.71 6.69 18.11
N ILE A 149 -11.31 5.78 17.36
CA ILE A 149 -12.46 4.98 17.82
C ILE A 149 -11.95 3.58 18.17
N VAL A 150 -12.21 3.16 19.41
CA VAL A 150 -11.91 1.81 19.91
C VAL A 150 -13.22 1.11 20.21
N GLU A 151 -13.65 0.22 19.30
CA GLU A 151 -14.94 -0.50 19.39
C GLU A 151 -15.04 -1.47 20.58
N LYS A 152 -13.90 -1.90 21.11
CA LYS A 152 -13.80 -2.82 22.25
C LYS A 152 -13.12 -2.13 23.43
N ASN A 153 -12.12 -2.79 24.01
CA ASN A 153 -11.45 -2.31 25.21
C ASN A 153 -10.15 -1.59 24.86
N LEU A 154 -9.93 -0.43 25.50
CA LEU A 154 -8.62 0.20 25.59
C LEU A 154 -7.97 -0.21 26.91
N HIS A 155 -6.82 -0.89 26.85
CA HIS A 155 -6.05 -1.27 28.03
C HIS A 155 -4.72 -0.50 28.05
N VAL A 156 -4.55 0.38 29.03
CA VAL A 156 -3.35 1.20 29.22
C VAL A 156 -2.63 0.71 30.47
N LYS A 157 -1.38 0.25 30.32
CA LYS A 157 -0.55 -0.19 31.46
C LYS A 157 0.11 0.96 32.21
N GLY A 158 0.37 2.06 31.51
CA GLY A 158 0.90 3.30 32.09
C GLY A 158 -0.22 4.25 32.51
N ASN A 159 0.07 5.54 32.45
CA ASN A 159 -0.90 6.58 32.77
C ASN A 159 -1.79 6.90 31.57
N LEU A 160 -3.06 7.23 31.84
CA LEU A 160 -3.96 7.86 30.89
C LEU A 160 -4.11 9.33 31.25
N ALA A 161 -3.67 10.23 30.37
CA ALA A 161 -3.90 11.67 30.49
C ALA A 161 -4.99 12.10 29.49
N ILE A 162 -5.91 12.94 29.94
CA ILE A 162 -6.99 13.51 29.12
C ILE A 162 -6.99 15.02 29.37
N ASP A 163 -6.47 15.78 28.40
CA ASP A 163 -6.44 17.26 28.49
C ASP A 163 -7.82 17.89 28.22
N GLY A 164 -8.69 17.14 27.52
CA GLY A 164 -10.07 17.50 27.25
C GLY A 164 -11.05 17.00 28.32
N THR A 165 -12.28 16.69 27.90
CA THR A 165 -13.31 16.12 28.77
C THR A 165 -13.47 14.62 28.51
N GLY A 166 -13.80 13.87 29.57
CA GLY A 166 -14.15 12.45 29.50
C GLY A 166 -15.61 12.23 29.88
N MET A 167 -16.26 11.25 29.25
CA MET A 167 -17.59 10.78 29.62
C MET A 167 -17.57 9.26 29.75
N SER A 168 -18.05 8.74 30.88
CA SER A 168 -18.29 7.31 31.06
C SER A 168 -19.77 7.07 31.34
N LYS A 169 -20.34 6.08 30.65
CA LYS A 169 -21.68 5.54 30.98
C LYS A 169 -21.62 4.42 32.03
N GLY A 170 -20.42 3.91 32.30
CA GLY A 170 -20.16 2.84 33.28
C GLY A 170 -19.46 3.37 34.52
N THR A 171 -19.12 2.46 35.42
CA THR A 171 -18.37 2.77 36.65
C THR A 171 -16.88 2.84 36.38
N PHE A 172 -16.19 3.68 37.14
CA PHE A 172 -14.74 3.57 37.31
C PHE A 172 -14.46 2.86 38.63
N THR A 173 -13.57 1.88 38.61
CA THR A 173 -12.99 1.28 39.81
C THR A 173 -11.56 1.79 39.91
N MET A 174 -11.26 2.53 40.96
CA MET A 174 -9.93 3.08 41.24
C MET A 174 -9.67 3.04 42.74
N SER A 175 -8.40 3.02 43.12
CA SER A 175 -7.99 3.05 44.53
C SER A 175 -8.19 4.41 45.18
N GLU A 176 -8.13 5.49 44.39
CA GLU A 176 -8.24 6.87 44.85
C GLU A 176 -8.67 7.77 43.68
N ALA A 177 -9.40 8.84 43.98
CA ALA A 177 -9.72 9.89 43.02
C ALA A 177 -9.39 11.26 43.62
N GLU A 178 -8.79 12.15 42.83
CA GLU A 178 -8.67 13.56 43.19
C GLU A 178 -9.53 14.40 42.24
N ILE A 179 -10.47 15.16 42.79
CA ILE A 179 -11.38 16.01 42.03
C ILE A 179 -11.22 17.44 42.54
N ALA A 180 -10.77 18.35 41.66
CA ALA A 180 -10.52 19.75 42.00
C ALA A 180 -9.62 19.92 43.25
N GLY A 181 -8.60 19.08 43.40
CA GLY A 181 -7.69 19.12 44.56
C GLY A 181 -8.21 18.40 45.81
N ILE A 182 -9.38 17.76 45.75
CA ILE A 182 -9.98 17.04 46.87
C ILE A 182 -9.82 15.54 46.66
N THR A 183 -9.07 14.90 47.56
CA THR A 183 -8.91 13.44 47.61
C THR A 183 -10.20 12.78 48.11
N TYR A 184 -10.69 11.79 47.37
CA TYR A 184 -11.97 11.13 47.65
C TYR A 184 -11.94 10.38 48.99
N SER A 185 -10.91 9.61 49.32
CA SER A 185 -10.88 8.90 50.62
C SER A 185 -10.86 9.83 51.85
N GLY A 186 -10.48 11.09 51.68
CA GLY A 186 -10.38 12.08 52.77
C GLY A 186 -11.40 13.22 52.70
N HIS A 187 -12.36 13.20 51.76
CA HIS A 187 -13.30 14.31 51.62
C HIS A 187 -14.30 14.35 52.78
N VAL A 188 -14.76 15.55 53.14
CA VAL A 188 -15.77 15.76 54.19
C VAL A 188 -16.78 16.80 53.71
N HIS A 189 -18.01 16.71 54.21
CA HIS A 189 -19.06 17.69 53.93
C HIS A 189 -19.29 18.60 55.13
N HIS A 190 -19.83 19.80 54.88
CA HIS A 190 -20.37 20.64 55.95
C HIS A 190 -21.71 20.06 56.41
N ASP A 191 -21.91 20.00 57.71
CA ASP A 191 -23.16 19.55 58.33
C ASP A 191 -24.01 20.76 58.79
N ASN A 192 -25.27 20.54 59.14
CA ASN A 192 -26.27 21.59 59.40
C ASN A 192 -26.02 22.42 60.69
N GLY A 193 -25.00 22.08 61.48
CA GLY A 193 -24.58 22.83 62.66
C GLY A 193 -23.47 23.83 62.33
N GLU A 194 -23.46 24.99 62.99
CA GLU A 194 -22.37 25.97 62.81
C GLU A 194 -21.00 25.33 63.10
N GLY A 195 -20.16 25.24 62.07
CA GLY A 195 -18.79 24.74 62.17
C GLY A 195 -18.65 23.21 62.21
N SER A 196 -19.72 22.43 62.05
CA SER A 196 -19.61 20.96 62.02
C SER A 196 -19.26 20.43 60.62
N LYS A 197 -18.36 19.44 60.60
CA LYS A 197 -18.02 18.64 59.40
C LYS A 197 -18.43 17.19 59.64
N THR A 198 -18.77 16.48 58.58
CA THR A 198 -18.94 15.02 58.63
C THR A 198 -17.62 14.31 58.94
N GLY A 199 -17.69 13.02 59.29
CA GLY A 199 -16.55 12.12 59.18
C GLY A 199 -16.14 11.90 57.71
N VAL A 200 -14.98 11.28 57.51
CA VAL A 200 -14.54 10.79 56.18
C VAL A 200 -15.42 9.64 55.71
N PRO A 201 -15.47 9.33 54.39
CA PRO A 201 -16.19 8.18 53.88
C PRO A 201 -15.75 6.89 54.56
N GLU A 202 -16.71 6.07 54.99
CA GLU A 202 -16.44 4.72 55.45
C GLU A 202 -16.28 3.81 54.23
N ASN A 203 -15.12 3.17 54.10
CA ASN A 203 -14.92 2.15 53.07
C ASN A 203 -15.73 0.90 53.46
N GLY A 204 -16.75 0.59 52.67
CA GLY A 204 -17.52 -0.66 52.77
C GLY A 204 -16.77 -1.88 52.23
#